data_AF-A0A0F9A5L4-F1
#
_entry.id   AF-A0A0F9A5L4-F1
#
_cell.length_a   1.000
_cell.length_b   1.000
_cell.length_c   1.000
_cell.angle_alpha   90.00
_cell.angle_beta   90.00
_cell.angle_gamma   90.00
#
_symmetry.space_group_name_H-M   'P 1'
#
loop_
_entity.id
_entity.type
_entity.pdbx_description
1 polymer ?
#
loop_
_entity_poly.entity_id
_entity_poly.type
_entity_poly.pdbx_seq_one_letter_code
_entity_poly.pdbx_strand_id
1 'polypeptide(L)'
;KLDAPMTPSMKGEAAAERYISNITQEDVQRTRDEVLRTGKADIKKCSELVRDVMKQNYFCVIGSAGKIKENSAIFRKLVTVFE
;
A
#
# COMPACT_ATOMS: atom_id res chain seq x y z
N LYS A 1 11.57 -2.27 -0.45
CA LYS A 1 13.02 -1.95 -0.38
C LYS A 1 13.56 -1.97 -1.80
N LEU A 2 14.22 -0.92 -2.28
CA LEU A 2 14.65 -0.80 -3.69
C LEU A 2 15.89 -1.66 -4.02
N ASP A 3 16.84 -1.75 -3.08
CA ASP A 3 18.17 -2.35 -3.31
C ASP A 3 18.41 -3.60 -2.45
N ALA A 4 17.39 -4.45 -2.32
CA ALA A 4 17.59 -5.74 -1.67
C ALA A 4 18.40 -6.68 -2.59
N PRO A 5 19.31 -7.52 -2.06
CA PRO A 5 19.93 -8.57 -2.86
C PRO A 5 18.85 -9.54 -3.36
N MET A 6 18.95 -9.96 -4.62
CA MET A 6 17.98 -10.83 -5.27
C MET A 6 18.65 -12.10 -5.80
N THR A 7 18.02 -13.25 -5.59
CA THR A 7 18.40 -14.50 -6.26
C THR A 7 18.09 -14.40 -7.76
N PRO A 8 18.66 -15.29 -8.61
CA PRO A 8 18.32 -15.33 -10.03
C PRO A 8 16.81 -15.49 -10.29
N SER A 9 16.13 -16.33 -9.51
CA SER A 9 14.67 -16.53 -9.64
C SER A 9 13.90 -15.23 -9.39
N MET A 10 14.21 -14.53 -8.30
CA MET A 10 13.56 -13.25 -7.96
C MET A 10 13.79 -12.19 -9.04
N LYS A 11 14.97 -12.16 -9.68
CA LYS A 11 15.24 -11.23 -10.79
C LYS A 11 14.36 -11.53 -12.00
N GLY A 12 14.13 -12.81 -12.30
CA GLY A 12 13.23 -13.23 -13.37
C GLY A 12 11.79 -12.83 -13.10
N GLU A 13 11.30 -13.05 -11.88
CA GLU A 13 9.96 -12.65 -11.44
C GLU A 13 9.75 -11.13 -11.57
N ALA A 14 10.68 -10.32 -11.05
CA ALA A 14 10.60 -8.87 -11.16
C ALA A 14 10.66 -8.37 -12.61
N ALA A 15 11.42 -9.04 -13.49
CA ALA A 15 11.45 -8.70 -14.91
C ALA A 15 10.11 -8.98 -15.60
N ALA A 16 9.49 -10.13 -15.30
CA ALA A 16 8.18 -10.48 -15.83
C ALA A 16 7.07 -9.53 -15.34
N GLU A 17 7.04 -9.22 -14.04
CA GLU A 17 6.09 -8.26 -13.45
C GLU A 17 6.18 -6.88 -14.12
N ARG A 18 7.41 -6.38 -14.31
CA ARG A 18 7.65 -5.09 -14.99
C ARG A 18 7.18 -5.11 -16.43
N TYR A 19 7.47 -6.18 -17.16
CA TYR A 19 7.03 -6.32 -18.56
C TYR A 19 5.50 -6.33 -18.66
N ILE A 20 4.82 -7.13 -17.85
CA ILE A 20 3.34 -7.23 -17.83
C ILE A 20 2.71 -5.88 -17.46
N SER A 21 3.33 -5.15 -16.53
CA SER A 21 2.85 -3.86 -16.05
C SER A 21 3.29 -2.67 -16.91
N ASN A 22 4.00 -2.91 -18.03
CA ASN A 22 4.58 -1.88 -18.90
C ASN A 22 5.49 -0.87 -18.16
N ILE A 23 6.24 -1.34 -17.16
CA ILE A 23 7.20 -0.53 -16.41
C ILE A 23 8.54 -0.54 -17.14
N THR A 24 8.96 0.62 -17.61
CA THR A 24 10.23 0.80 -18.32
C THR A 24 11.41 0.94 -17.36
N GLN A 25 12.63 0.77 -17.87
CA GLN A 25 13.83 1.02 -17.05
C GLN A 25 13.96 2.49 -16.67
N GLU A 26 13.46 3.40 -17.51
CA GLU A 26 13.37 4.83 -17.26
C GLU A 26 12.42 5.13 -16.09
N ASP A 27 11.28 4.43 -15.99
CA ASP A 27 10.37 4.56 -14.84
C ASP A 27 11.02 4.09 -13.53
N VAL A 28 11.76 2.98 -13.59
CA VAL A 28 12.52 2.46 -12.44
C VAL A 28 13.55 3.48 -11.98
N GLN A 29 14.31 4.06 -12.91
CA GLN A 29 15.33 5.04 -12.59
C GLN A 29 14.71 6.34 -12.06
N ARG A 30 13.65 6.85 -12.70
CA ARG A 30 12.91 8.03 -12.23
C ARG A 30 12.42 7.87 -10.80
N THR A 31 11.85 6.71 -10.47
CA THR A 31 11.38 6.39 -9.12
C THR A 31 12.53 6.45 -8.11
N ARG A 32 13.71 5.91 -8.46
CA ARG A 32 14.89 5.98 -7.58
C ARG A 32 15.33 7.43 -7.35
N ASP A 33 15.40 8.23 -8.40
CA ASP A 33 15.81 9.63 -8.31
C ASP A 33 14.83 10.47 -7.48
N GLU A 34 13.52 10.22 -7.61
CA GLU A 34 12.47 10.85 -6.80
C GLU A 34 12.60 10.49 -5.32
N VAL A 35 12.84 9.21 -5.00
CA VAL A 35 13.07 8.76 -3.62
C VAL A 35 14.30 9.43 -3.02
N LEU A 36 15.42 9.50 -3.76
CA LEU A 36 16.65 10.12 -3.29
C LEU A 36 16.54 11.65 -3.11
N ARG A 37 15.69 12.31 -3.90
CA ARG A 37 15.45 13.76 -3.84
C ARG A 37 14.42 14.17 -2.78
N THR A 38 13.62 13.23 -2.27
CA THR A 38 12.48 13.52 -1.38
C THR A 38 12.91 14.32 -0.15
N GLY A 39 12.24 15.46 0.10
CA GLY A 39 12.53 16.35 1.22
C GLY A 39 11.40 16.46 2.25
N LYS A 40 11.63 17.28 3.29
CA LYS A 40 10.64 17.53 4.36
C LYS A 40 9.33 18.12 3.84
N ALA A 41 9.39 18.97 2.82
CA ALA A 41 8.21 19.59 2.23
C ALA A 41 7.32 18.53 1.55
N ASP A 42 7.92 17.58 0.85
CA ASP A 42 7.19 16.52 0.14
C ASP A 42 6.51 15.56 1.12
N ILE A 43 7.18 15.23 2.23
CA ILE A 43 6.57 14.46 3.33
C ILE A 43 5.34 15.19 3.90
N LYS A 44 5.42 16.51 4.10
CA LYS A 44 4.28 17.30 4.59
C LYS A 44 3.12 17.35 3.60
N LYS A 45 3.38 17.37 2.29
CA LYS A 45 2.33 17.34 1.26
C LYS A 45 1.49 16.06 1.32
N CYS A 46 2.07 14.93 1.75
CA CYS A 46 1.31 13.69 1.96
C CYS A 46 0.16 13.84 2.97
N SER A 47 0.20 14.85 3.86
CA SER A 47 -0.87 15.08 4.85
C SER A 47 -2.22 15.40 4.22
N GLU A 48 -2.26 16.00 3.03
CA GLU A 48 -3.49 16.29 2.31
C GLU A 48 -4.16 15.00 1.85
N LEU A 49 -3.40 14.12 1.19
CA LEU A 49 -3.86 12.81 0.76
C LEU A 49 -4.35 11.96 1.94
N VAL A 50 -3.58 11.92 3.03
CA VAL A 50 -3.99 11.20 4.25
C VAL A 50 -5.29 11.78 4.80
N ARG A 51 -5.42 13.11 4.88
CA ARG A 51 -6.64 13.76 5.37
C ARG A 51 -7.85 13.40 4.51
N ASP A 52 -7.70 13.39 3.19
CA ASP A 52 -8.80 13.12 2.27
C ASP A 52 -9.26 11.65 2.33
N VAL A 53 -8.33 10.71 2.47
CA VAL A 53 -8.67 9.29 2.68
C VAL A 53 -9.37 9.10 4.03
N MET A 54 -8.89 9.74 5.10
CA MET A 54 -9.51 9.63 6.43
C MET A 54 -10.94 10.19 6.47
N LYS A 55 -11.24 11.26 5.71
CA LYS A 55 -12.60 11.82 5.61
C LYS A 55 -13.61 10.83 5.03
N GLN A 56 -13.19 9.87 4.20
CA GLN A 56 -14.11 8.87 3.64
C GLN A 56 -14.67 7.92 4.72
N ASN A 57 -13.98 7.81 5.87
CA ASN A 57 -14.46 7.12 7.06
C ASN A 57 -14.89 5.67 6.79
N TYR A 58 -14.14 4.97 5.94
CA TYR A 58 -14.34 3.54 5.66
C TYR A 58 -13.59 2.67 6.67
N PHE A 59 -14.33 1.79 7.34
CA PHE A 59 -13.76 0.83 8.29
C PHE A 59 -13.86 -0.59 7.75
N CYS A 60 -12.72 -1.27 7.65
CA CYS A 60 -12.63 -2.70 7.38
C CYS A 60 -11.73 -3.33 8.45
N VAL A 61 -12.31 -4.15 9.32
CA VAL A 61 -11.63 -4.70 10.50
C VAL A 61 -11.85 -6.20 10.56
N ILE A 62 -10.77 -6.95 10.74
CA ILE A 62 -10.78 -8.39 11.02
C ILE A 62 -10.40 -8.56 12.49
N GLY A 63 -11.19 -9.34 13.23
CA GLY A 63 -11.03 -9.48 14.67
C GLY A 63 -12.01 -10.49 15.27
N SER A 64 -11.97 -10.63 16.59
CA SER A 64 -12.83 -11.58 17.29
C SER A 64 -14.30 -11.18 17.15
N ALA A 65 -15.16 -12.18 16.90
CA ALA A 65 -16.59 -11.96 16.70
C ALA A 65 -17.25 -11.22 17.89
N GLY A 66 -16.82 -11.50 19.12
CA GLY A 66 -17.31 -10.81 20.32
C GLY A 66 -17.03 -9.31 20.27
N LYS A 67 -15.76 -8.91 20.06
CA LYS A 67 -15.35 -7.49 20.04
C LYS A 67 -15.97 -6.72 18.88
N ILE A 68 -16.11 -7.37 17.72
CA ILE A 68 -16.75 -6.76 16.55
C ILE A 68 -18.24 -6.55 16.79
N LYS A 69 -18.94 -7.51 17.39
CA LYS A 69 -20.37 -7.38 17.72
C LYS A 69 -20.63 -6.30 18.77
N GLU A 70 -19.79 -6.21 19.81
CA GLU A 70 -19.82 -5.14 20.81
C GLU A 70 -19.72 -3.74 20.17
N ASN A 71 -18.96 -3.61 19.08
CA ASN A 71 -18.74 -2.35 18.37
C ASN A 71 -19.47 -2.28 17.00
N SER A 72 -20.55 -3.05 16.85
CA SER A 72 -21.27 -3.20 15.57
C SER A 72 -21.75 -1.88 14.96
N ALA A 73 -22.05 -0.88 15.79
CA ALA A 73 -22.50 0.44 15.34
C ALA A 73 -21.47 1.21 14.48
N ILE A 74 -20.18 0.87 14.57
CA ILE A 74 -19.11 1.49 13.77
C ILE A 74 -19.14 0.95 12.33
N PHE A 75 -19.67 -0.26 12.12
CA PHE A 75 -19.54 -0.99 10.88
C PHE A 75 -20.85 -1.03 10.11
N ARG A 76 -20.78 -0.84 8.78
CA ARG A 76 -21.96 -0.91 7.90
C ARG A 76 -22.41 -2.35 7.65
N LYS A 77 -21.47 -3.31 7.71
CA LYS A 77 -21.70 -4.72 7.42
C LYS A 77 -20.73 -5.57 8.25
N LEU A 78 -21.23 -6.67 8.80
CA LEU A 78 -20.41 -7.72 9.42
C LEU A 78 -20.44 -8.98 8.55
N VAL A 79 -19.29 -9.60 8.36
CA VAL A 79 -19.11 -10.83 7.58
C VAL A 79 -18.29 -11.80 8.41
N THR A 80 -18.78 -13.03 8.56
CA THR A 80 -18.00 -14.13 9.15
C THR A 80 -17.08 -14.69 8.07
N VAL A 81 -15.77 -14.63 8.29
CA VAL A 81 -14.74 -15.01 7.30
C VAL A 81 -14.24 -16.44 7.52
N PHE A 82 -14.35 -16.95 8.75
CA PHE A 82 -13.94 -18.31 9.13
C PHE A 82 -15.09 -18.96 9.89
N GLU A 83 -15.38 -20.22 9.58
CA GLU A 83 -16.28 -21.07 10.36
C GLU A 83 -15.57 -21.62 11.60
#